data_AF-A0A0G8C7S5-F1
#
_entry.id   AF-A0A0G8C7S5-F1
#
_cell.length_a   1.000
_cell.length_b   1.000
_cell.length_c   1.000
_cell.angle_alpha   90.00
_cell.angle_beta   90.00
_cell.angle_gamma   90.00
#
_symmetry.space_group_name_H-M   'P 1'
#
loop_
_entity.id
_entity.type
_entity.pdbx_description
1 polymer ?
#
loop_
_entity_poly.entity_id
_entity_poly.type
_entity_poly.pdbx_seq_one_letter_code
_entity_poly.pdbx_strand_id
1 'polypeptide(L)'
;MAQTKVEGTKTWKDGNATNRPTTIKVDLLQNGKVVDTKEVTAATEWKYTFEKLQAYDANGVAYKYEVKEQAVAGYKSEVKGYDITNTKVAKLTVEGTKTWNDNNATDRPSSIKIDLLQNGKVVDTKEATAATNWKYAFADVEAYDANGVAYKYEVKEQPVAGYQSDVHGYDITNTKVGGTKVEGTKTWKDDNATDRPSTIKVDLLQNGKVVDTKEVTAATEWKYTFENLKAYDAEGKAYKYEIKEQPVPGYESKVSGTDITNTKVGQTKVEGTKTWKDGNVKDRPEMIKVDLLQNGKVIVTKEVSAAGEWKYVFTDLAAYDENGIAYKYEVKEQPVDGYKSEVKGYDITNTRVGETKVEGTKTWKDDNAKDRPKMIKVDLLQNGKVIATKEVSAADEWKYAFTDLVAYDAEGNAYKYEVKEQPVNGYKSEVHGYDITNTKDPSTDPKDPSTDPKDPSTDPKDPSTDPKDPSTDPKDPSTDPSTDSKNPPAQENVKTSVWLPKTGGTSMDMISYIAGMLLLALGGFVLVRQRMR
;
A
#
# COMPACT_ATOMS: atom_id res chain seq x y z
N MET A 1 87.41 8.86 -79.77
CA MET A 1 86.86 9.57 -78.60
C MET A 1 86.42 8.51 -77.60
N ALA A 2 86.74 8.67 -76.31
CA ALA A 2 86.33 7.70 -75.29
C ALA A 2 84.80 7.70 -75.18
N GLN A 3 84.18 6.53 -75.37
CA GLN A 3 82.73 6.35 -75.22
C GLN A 3 82.41 5.72 -73.87
N THR A 4 81.25 6.03 -73.35
CA THR A 4 80.67 5.44 -72.14
C THR A 4 79.23 5.01 -72.41
N LYS A 5 78.64 4.31 -71.43
CA LYS A 5 77.21 3.98 -71.40
C LYS A 5 76.64 4.34 -70.04
N VAL A 6 75.35 4.64 -70.02
CA VAL A 6 74.56 4.80 -68.78
C VAL A 6 73.51 3.69 -68.77
N GLU A 7 73.52 2.87 -67.73
CA GLU A 7 72.56 1.79 -67.56
C GLU A 7 71.93 1.87 -66.17
N GLY A 8 70.65 1.57 -66.10
CA GLY A 8 69.87 1.64 -64.88
C GLY A 8 68.66 0.73 -64.91
N THR A 9 68.09 0.50 -63.74
CA THR A 9 66.90 -0.31 -63.53
C THR A 9 65.77 0.54 -62.97
N LYS A 10 64.54 0.13 -63.26
CA LYS A 10 63.32 0.72 -62.72
C LYS A 10 62.67 -0.25 -61.73
N THR A 11 62.56 0.18 -60.47
CA THR A 11 61.89 -0.54 -59.39
C THR A 11 60.54 0.12 -59.07
N TRP A 12 59.53 -0.69 -58.78
CA TRP A 12 58.21 -0.24 -58.36
C TRP A 12 57.94 -0.68 -56.92
N LYS A 13 57.65 0.28 -56.04
CA LYS A 13 57.20 0.09 -54.66
C LYS A 13 55.71 0.46 -54.58
N ASP A 14 54.86 -0.49 -54.94
CA ASP A 14 53.41 -0.28 -55.06
C ASP A 14 52.56 -1.48 -54.67
N GLY A 15 53.13 -2.42 -53.90
CA GLY A 15 52.44 -3.63 -53.49
C GLY A 15 51.96 -4.52 -54.65
N ASN A 16 52.63 -4.47 -55.80
CA ASN A 16 52.21 -5.13 -57.04
C ASN A 16 50.86 -4.61 -57.56
N ALA A 17 50.72 -3.28 -57.61
CA ALA A 17 49.51 -2.62 -58.09
C ALA A 17 49.10 -3.08 -59.49
N THR A 18 47.81 -3.42 -59.67
CA THR A 18 47.23 -3.81 -60.96
C THR A 18 47.04 -2.64 -61.92
N ASN A 19 47.08 -1.41 -61.41
CA ASN A 19 46.90 -0.17 -62.17
C ASN A 19 48.22 0.57 -62.45
N ARG A 20 49.36 -0.14 -62.39
CA ARG A 20 50.67 0.42 -62.74
C ARG A 20 50.70 0.84 -64.21
N PRO A 21 51.32 1.98 -64.57
CA PRO A 21 51.49 2.36 -65.96
C PRO A 21 52.32 1.31 -66.72
N THR A 22 51.99 1.10 -68.00
CA THR A 22 52.67 0.10 -68.86
C THR A 22 54.02 0.57 -69.38
N THR A 23 54.28 1.88 -69.35
CA THR A 23 55.51 2.52 -69.81
C THR A 23 55.85 3.73 -68.94
N ILE A 24 57.15 4.06 -68.86
CA ILE A 24 57.66 5.32 -68.32
C ILE A 24 58.67 5.92 -69.30
N LYS A 25 58.97 7.21 -69.15
CA LYS A 25 60.01 7.89 -69.92
C LYS A 25 61.16 8.30 -69.01
N VAL A 26 62.36 7.86 -69.34
CA VAL A 26 63.60 8.22 -68.66
C VAL A 26 64.41 9.13 -69.57
N ASP A 27 64.66 10.34 -69.11
CA ASP A 27 65.51 11.32 -69.77
C ASP A 27 66.97 11.12 -69.32
N LEU A 28 67.90 11.09 -70.27
CA LEU A 28 69.33 11.18 -70.03
C LEU A 28 69.74 12.66 -70.06
N LEU A 29 70.36 13.12 -68.98
CA LEU A 29 70.89 14.47 -68.88
C LEU A 29 72.41 14.45 -69.00
N GLN A 30 72.95 15.30 -69.87
CA GLN A 30 74.37 15.59 -69.99
C GLN A 30 74.63 17.01 -69.46
N ASN A 31 75.43 17.13 -68.40
CA ASN A 31 75.70 18.40 -67.71
C ASN A 31 74.41 19.20 -67.41
N GLY A 32 73.34 18.51 -67.01
CA GLY A 32 72.04 19.09 -66.67
C GLY A 32 71.08 19.36 -67.83
N LYS A 33 71.45 19.07 -69.09
CA LYS A 33 70.57 19.19 -70.26
C LYS A 33 70.10 17.84 -70.74
N VAL A 34 68.80 17.69 -71.03
CA VAL A 34 68.25 16.47 -71.64
C VAL A 34 68.86 16.30 -73.04
N VAL A 35 69.46 15.15 -73.29
CA VAL A 35 70.13 14.81 -74.57
C VAL A 35 69.53 13.58 -75.25
N ASP A 36 68.82 12.73 -74.50
CA ASP A 36 68.11 11.57 -75.02
C ASP A 36 66.95 11.19 -74.07
N THR A 37 65.96 10.46 -74.56
CA THR A 37 64.82 9.95 -73.79
C THR A 37 64.52 8.52 -74.22
N LYS A 38 64.38 7.62 -73.25
CA LYS A 38 64.05 6.21 -73.50
C LYS A 38 62.74 5.82 -72.84
N GLU A 39 61.91 5.09 -73.58
CA GLU A 39 60.75 4.42 -73.03
C GLU A 39 61.16 3.10 -72.37
N VAL A 40 60.70 2.89 -71.14
CA VAL A 40 61.02 1.71 -70.32
C VAL A 40 59.72 1.01 -69.98
N THR A 41 59.65 -0.29 -70.26
CA THR A 41 58.42 -1.09 -70.14
C THR A 41 58.69 -2.41 -69.44
N ALA A 42 57.63 -3.17 -69.14
CA ALA A 42 57.78 -4.53 -68.66
C ALA A 42 58.50 -5.47 -69.66
N ALA A 43 58.36 -5.22 -70.98
CA ALA A 43 59.02 -6.01 -72.02
C ALA A 43 60.55 -5.87 -72.02
N THR A 44 61.07 -4.74 -71.50
CA THR A 44 62.51 -4.53 -71.29
C THR A 44 62.96 -4.96 -69.90
N GLU A 45 62.14 -5.73 -69.19
CA GLU A 45 62.34 -6.09 -67.78
C GLU A 45 62.57 -4.88 -66.87
N TRP A 46 61.97 -3.72 -67.23
CA TRP A 46 62.19 -2.44 -66.55
C TRP A 46 63.67 -2.00 -66.50
N LYS A 47 64.49 -2.44 -67.46
CA LYS A 47 65.89 -2.01 -67.62
C LYS A 47 66.02 -1.05 -68.79
N TYR A 48 67.02 -0.18 -68.72
CA TYR A 48 67.34 0.75 -69.81
C TYR A 48 68.84 1.02 -69.89
N THR A 49 69.28 1.34 -71.11
CA THR A 49 70.68 1.62 -71.43
C THR A 49 70.74 2.70 -72.50
N PHE A 50 71.58 3.70 -72.28
CA PHE A 50 72.00 4.70 -73.23
C PHE A 50 73.45 4.39 -73.63
N GLU A 51 73.69 4.12 -74.91
CA GLU A 51 74.98 3.68 -75.43
C GLU A 51 75.66 4.77 -76.27
N LYS A 52 76.97 4.58 -76.53
CA LYS A 52 77.77 5.44 -77.41
C LYS A 52 77.81 6.90 -76.97
N LEU A 53 77.72 7.14 -75.66
CA LEU A 53 77.79 8.47 -75.06
C LEU A 53 79.24 8.96 -75.04
N GLN A 54 79.49 10.23 -75.32
CA GLN A 54 80.86 10.78 -75.22
C GLN A 54 81.27 10.90 -73.75
N ALA A 55 82.48 10.47 -73.39
CA ALA A 55 82.96 10.60 -72.00
C ALA A 55 83.50 12.00 -71.69
N TYR A 56 84.01 12.73 -72.69
CA TYR A 56 84.62 14.04 -72.54
C TYR A 56 84.16 15.01 -73.62
N ASP A 57 84.14 16.30 -73.29
CA ASP A 57 83.91 17.38 -74.25
C ASP A 57 85.12 17.63 -75.16
N ALA A 58 85.00 18.59 -76.09
CA ALA A 58 86.07 18.94 -77.03
C ALA A 58 87.34 19.49 -76.35
N ASN A 59 87.25 19.92 -75.09
CA ASN A 59 88.35 20.44 -74.28
C ASN A 59 88.93 19.40 -73.31
N GLY A 60 88.42 18.15 -73.33
CA GLY A 60 88.86 17.08 -72.46
C GLY A 60 88.22 17.08 -71.06
N VAL A 61 87.17 17.86 -70.81
CA VAL A 61 86.43 17.85 -69.53
C VAL A 61 85.39 16.73 -69.54
N ALA A 62 85.32 15.94 -68.47
CA ALA A 62 84.39 14.82 -68.39
C ALA A 62 82.93 15.29 -68.37
N TYR A 63 82.08 14.66 -69.18
CA TYR A 63 80.64 14.86 -69.11
C TYR A 63 80.07 14.20 -67.85
N LYS A 64 79.26 14.95 -67.10
CA LYS A 64 78.43 14.39 -66.03
C LYS A 64 77.11 13.92 -66.63
N TYR A 65 76.83 12.62 -66.50
CA TYR A 65 75.54 12.06 -66.87
C TYR A 65 74.67 11.81 -65.65
N GLU A 66 73.39 12.13 -65.78
CA GLU A 66 72.36 11.90 -64.78
C GLU A 66 71.10 11.39 -65.49
N VAL A 67 70.21 10.72 -64.77
CA VAL A 67 68.93 10.28 -65.29
C VAL A 67 67.81 10.96 -64.54
N LYS A 68 66.72 11.26 -65.23
CA LYS A 68 65.51 11.82 -64.65
C LYS A 68 64.30 11.10 -65.22
N GLU A 69 63.40 10.66 -64.35
CA GLU A 69 62.11 10.18 -64.82
C GLU A 69 61.16 11.34 -65.09
N GLN A 70 60.40 11.24 -66.18
CA GLN A 70 59.23 12.10 -66.37
C GLN A 70 58.16 11.77 -65.32
N ALA A 71 57.36 12.77 -64.93
CA ALA A 71 56.41 12.61 -63.83
C ALA A 71 55.40 11.48 -64.12
N VAL A 72 55.25 10.58 -63.15
CA VAL A 72 54.28 9.47 -63.20
C VAL A 72 53.16 9.77 -62.22
N ALA A 73 51.94 9.95 -62.73
CA ALA A 73 50.77 10.26 -61.89
C ALA A 73 50.56 9.19 -60.79
N GLY A 74 50.40 9.63 -59.54
CA GLY A 74 50.20 8.74 -58.38
C GLY A 74 51.48 8.11 -57.81
N TYR A 75 52.65 8.50 -58.30
CA TYR A 75 53.93 7.97 -57.84
C TYR A 75 54.93 9.08 -57.51
N LYS A 76 55.73 8.84 -56.48
CA LYS A 76 56.91 9.63 -56.14
C LYS A 76 58.16 8.91 -56.64
N SER A 77 58.96 9.59 -57.47
CA SER A 77 60.19 9.05 -58.07
C SER A 77 61.41 9.39 -57.20
N GLU A 78 62.32 8.43 -57.02
CA GLU A 78 63.62 8.58 -56.37
C GLU A 78 64.71 7.99 -57.25
N VAL A 79 65.79 8.74 -57.51
CA VAL A 79 66.93 8.30 -58.33
C VAL A 79 68.14 8.06 -57.44
N LYS A 80 68.76 6.87 -57.54
CA LYS A 80 70.01 6.53 -56.86
C LYS A 80 71.03 6.05 -57.88
N GLY A 81 72.02 6.90 -58.18
CA GLY A 81 72.91 6.69 -59.32
C GLY A 81 72.11 6.77 -60.62
N TYR A 82 71.88 5.63 -61.26
CA TYR A 82 71.01 5.51 -62.44
C TYR A 82 69.78 4.62 -62.19
N ASP A 83 69.59 4.09 -60.98
CA ASP A 83 68.39 3.32 -60.67
C ASP A 83 67.25 4.25 -60.25
N ILE A 84 66.06 3.98 -60.76
CA ILE A 84 64.85 4.77 -60.51
C ILE A 84 63.88 3.91 -59.69
N THR A 85 63.39 4.42 -58.57
CA THR A 85 62.34 3.79 -57.76
C THR A 85 61.10 4.66 -57.74
N ASN A 86 59.95 4.10 -58.13
CA ASN A 86 58.65 4.77 -57.93
C ASN A 86 57.90 4.14 -56.78
N THR A 87 57.58 4.96 -55.79
CA THR A 87 56.72 4.59 -54.67
C THR A 87 55.32 5.15 -54.89
N LYS A 88 54.31 4.30 -54.76
CA LYS A 88 52.91 4.73 -54.88
C LYS A 88 52.56 5.67 -53.73
N VAL A 89 51.93 6.79 -54.05
CA VAL A 89 51.53 7.81 -53.07
C VAL A 89 50.12 8.29 -53.36
N ALA A 90 49.33 8.49 -52.31
CA ALA A 90 48.03 9.14 -52.37
C ALA A 90 47.68 9.64 -50.98
N LYS A 91 46.85 10.67 -50.91
CA LYS A 91 46.28 11.17 -49.66
C LYS A 91 44.80 10.84 -49.59
N LEU A 92 44.32 10.56 -48.39
CA LEU A 92 42.93 10.25 -48.10
C LEU A 92 42.40 11.21 -47.03
N THR A 93 41.07 11.25 -46.93
CA THR A 93 40.38 11.81 -45.78
C THR A 93 39.60 10.69 -45.11
N VAL A 94 39.84 10.47 -43.83
CA VAL A 94 39.05 9.54 -43.00
C VAL A 94 38.05 10.38 -42.24
N GLU A 95 36.78 10.30 -42.61
CA GLU A 95 35.71 11.07 -41.99
C GLU A 95 34.60 10.18 -41.48
N GLY A 96 33.93 10.66 -40.43
CA GLY A 96 32.86 9.94 -39.77
C GLY A 96 31.95 10.88 -39.01
N THR A 97 30.83 10.32 -38.57
CA THR A 97 29.82 11.01 -37.77
C THR A 97 29.67 10.38 -36.41
N LYS A 98 29.24 11.18 -35.43
CA LYS A 98 28.91 10.75 -34.10
C LYS A 98 27.40 10.86 -33.88
N THR A 99 26.79 9.72 -33.54
CA THR A 99 25.38 9.60 -33.17
C THR A 99 25.23 9.35 -31.68
N TRP A 100 24.20 9.93 -31.07
CA TRP A 100 23.84 9.76 -29.67
C TRP A 100 22.46 9.09 -29.54
N ASN A 101 22.45 7.88 -29.00
CA ASN A 101 21.25 7.14 -28.60
C ASN A 101 21.06 7.34 -27.08
N ASP A 102 20.51 8.49 -26.70
CA ASP A 102 20.42 8.91 -25.30
C ASP A 102 19.15 9.71 -24.98
N ASN A 103 18.21 9.74 -25.92
CA ASN A 103 16.97 10.51 -25.83
C ASN A 103 17.19 12.00 -25.43
N ASN A 104 18.23 12.64 -25.99
CA ASN A 104 18.62 14.02 -25.71
C ASN A 104 18.95 14.28 -24.23
N ALA A 105 19.75 13.39 -23.66
CA ALA A 105 20.18 13.46 -22.28
C ALA A 105 20.83 14.81 -21.92
N THR A 106 20.50 15.36 -20.75
CA THR A 106 21.01 16.66 -20.27
C THR A 106 22.44 16.60 -19.74
N ASP A 107 22.92 15.40 -19.42
CA ASP A 107 24.27 15.10 -18.93
C ASP A 107 25.21 14.63 -20.06
N ARG A 108 24.81 14.80 -21.34
CA ARG A 108 25.67 14.53 -22.49
C ARG A 108 26.94 15.40 -22.42
N PRO A 109 28.14 14.82 -22.62
CA PRO A 109 29.38 15.62 -22.63
C PRO A 109 29.38 16.61 -23.80
N SER A 110 30.10 17.72 -23.62
CA SER A 110 30.22 18.77 -24.65
C SER A 110 31.14 18.38 -25.82
N SER A 111 32.05 17.43 -25.62
CA SER A 111 32.94 16.88 -26.63
C SER A 111 33.26 15.40 -26.37
N ILE A 112 33.75 14.73 -27.41
CA ILE A 112 34.37 13.39 -27.33
C ILE A 112 35.73 13.43 -28.02
N LYS A 113 36.61 12.49 -27.69
CA LYS A 113 37.89 12.28 -28.38
C LYS A 113 37.86 10.99 -29.20
N ILE A 114 38.20 11.12 -30.48
CA ILE A 114 38.30 10.03 -31.44
C ILE A 114 39.75 9.88 -31.84
N ASP A 115 40.31 8.69 -31.65
CA ASP A 115 41.64 8.32 -32.09
C ASP A 115 41.57 7.72 -33.50
N LEU A 116 42.45 8.15 -34.41
CA LEU A 116 42.71 7.52 -35.70
C LEU A 116 43.81 6.47 -35.53
N LEU A 117 43.51 5.23 -35.88
CA LEU A 117 44.45 4.11 -35.85
C LEU A 117 44.93 3.80 -37.26
N GLN A 118 46.25 3.86 -37.49
CA GLN A 118 46.91 3.39 -38.69
C GLN A 118 47.56 2.03 -38.40
N ASN A 119 47.11 0.97 -39.08
CA ASN A 119 47.54 -0.41 -38.85
C ASN A 119 47.51 -0.79 -37.35
N GLY A 120 46.48 -0.34 -36.63
CA GLY A 120 46.28 -0.61 -35.21
C GLY A 120 47.03 0.32 -34.24
N LYS A 121 47.83 1.28 -34.72
CA LYS A 121 48.53 2.26 -33.88
C LYS A 121 47.86 3.62 -33.97
N VAL A 122 47.62 4.27 -32.83
CA VAL A 122 47.12 5.66 -32.79
C VAL A 122 48.14 6.59 -33.43
N VAL A 123 47.70 7.37 -34.40
CA VAL A 123 48.54 8.34 -35.15
C VAL A 123 48.03 9.77 -35.07
N ASP A 124 46.74 9.97 -34.77
CA ASP A 124 46.13 11.29 -34.57
C ASP A 124 44.90 11.16 -33.66
N THR A 125 44.47 12.27 -33.06
CA THR A 125 43.27 12.36 -32.22
C THR A 125 42.51 13.63 -32.56
N LYS A 126 41.20 13.51 -32.78
CA LYS A 126 40.30 14.65 -32.98
C LYS A 126 39.21 14.73 -31.93
N GLU A 127 38.75 15.95 -31.70
CA GLU A 127 37.53 16.20 -30.95
C GLU A 127 36.34 16.40 -31.88
N ALA A 128 35.20 15.82 -31.51
CA ALA A 128 33.90 16.11 -32.10
C ALA A 128 33.01 16.78 -31.05
N THR A 129 32.27 17.81 -31.46
CA THR A 129 31.42 18.60 -30.56
C THR A 129 30.07 18.89 -31.24
N ALA A 130 29.12 19.44 -30.49
CA ALA A 130 27.87 19.94 -31.07
C ALA A 130 28.12 21.03 -32.14
N ALA A 131 29.16 21.87 -31.98
CA ALA A 131 29.48 22.93 -32.93
C ALA A 131 29.95 22.39 -34.30
N THR A 132 30.53 21.19 -34.32
CA THR A 132 30.90 20.49 -35.58
C THR A 132 29.76 19.62 -36.12
N ASN A 133 28.54 19.77 -35.58
CA ASN A 133 27.42 18.87 -35.82
C ASN A 133 27.81 17.40 -35.59
N TRP A 134 28.67 17.15 -34.60
CA TRP A 134 29.19 15.82 -34.27
C TRP A 134 29.86 15.10 -35.46
N LYS A 135 30.43 15.86 -36.40
CA LYS A 135 31.26 15.34 -37.49
C LYS A 135 32.73 15.54 -37.20
N TYR A 136 33.56 14.64 -37.73
CA TYR A 136 35.02 14.73 -37.65
C TYR A 136 35.65 14.18 -38.92
N ALA A 137 36.86 14.66 -39.25
CA ALA A 137 37.59 14.27 -40.45
C ALA A 137 39.10 14.38 -40.23
N PHE A 138 39.86 13.34 -40.50
CA PHE A 138 41.31 13.33 -40.55
C PHE A 138 41.74 13.52 -42.00
N ALA A 139 42.14 14.74 -42.36
CA ALA A 139 42.51 15.10 -43.72
C ALA A 139 43.98 14.78 -44.01
N ASP A 140 44.30 14.62 -45.29
CA ASP A 140 45.66 14.47 -45.80
C ASP A 140 46.46 13.30 -45.19
N VAL A 141 45.79 12.21 -44.81
CA VAL A 141 46.46 11.01 -44.30
C VAL A 141 47.02 10.19 -45.46
N GLU A 142 48.23 9.65 -45.30
CA GLU A 142 48.88 8.87 -46.34
C GLU A 142 48.13 7.55 -46.61
N ALA A 143 47.87 7.23 -47.86
CA ALA A 143 47.19 5.99 -48.24
C ALA A 143 48.11 4.76 -48.21
N TYR A 144 49.41 4.99 -48.41
CA TYR A 144 50.40 3.92 -48.62
C TYR A 144 51.65 4.16 -47.77
N ASP A 145 52.28 3.07 -47.33
CA ASP A 145 53.54 3.10 -46.62
C ASP A 145 54.74 3.37 -47.55
N ALA A 146 55.95 3.38 -46.99
CA ALA A 146 57.19 3.60 -47.73
C ALA A 146 57.50 2.52 -48.80
N ASN A 147 56.79 1.40 -48.79
CA ASN A 147 56.88 0.31 -49.77
C ASN A 147 55.68 0.29 -50.74
N GLY A 148 54.76 1.24 -50.63
CA GLY A 148 53.56 1.33 -51.45
C GLY A 148 52.46 0.34 -51.05
N VAL A 149 52.48 -0.20 -49.83
CA VAL A 149 51.42 -1.06 -49.28
C VAL A 149 50.36 -0.18 -48.62
N ALA A 150 49.08 -0.45 -48.88
CA ALA A 150 47.99 0.37 -48.37
C ALA A 150 47.89 0.30 -46.84
N TYR A 151 47.69 1.45 -46.19
CA TYR A 151 47.39 1.52 -44.77
C TYR A 151 45.95 1.09 -44.50
N LYS A 152 45.73 0.33 -43.42
CA LYS A 152 44.41 0.11 -42.84
C LYS A 152 44.14 1.20 -41.80
N TYR A 153 43.06 1.94 -42.00
CA TYR A 153 42.60 2.96 -41.05
C TYR A 153 41.33 2.51 -40.33
N GLU A 154 41.32 2.71 -39.02
CA GLU A 154 40.21 2.46 -38.11
C GLU A 154 40.08 3.66 -37.15
N VAL A 155 38.91 3.84 -36.56
CA VAL A 155 38.68 4.86 -35.53
C VAL A 155 38.31 4.20 -34.22
N LYS A 156 38.66 4.85 -33.11
CA LYS A 156 38.29 4.40 -31.77
C LYS A 156 37.90 5.60 -30.93
N GLU A 157 36.75 5.54 -30.27
CA GLU A 157 36.39 6.54 -29.26
C GLU A 157 37.12 6.26 -27.95
N GLN A 158 37.58 7.32 -27.30
CA GLN A 158 38.00 7.24 -25.90
C GLN A 158 36.79 7.03 -24.99
N PRO A 159 36.92 6.30 -23.86
CA PRO A 159 35.78 5.99 -23.01
C PRO A 159 35.00 7.23 -22.56
N VAL A 160 33.68 7.20 -22.73
CA VAL A 160 32.75 8.24 -22.27
C VAL A 160 31.94 7.67 -21.10
N ALA A 161 32.04 8.30 -19.93
CA ALA A 161 31.34 7.84 -18.73
C ALA A 161 29.82 7.78 -18.94
N GLY A 162 29.19 6.66 -18.58
CA GLY A 162 27.75 6.45 -18.73
C GLY A 162 27.28 6.08 -20.14
N TYR A 163 28.20 5.85 -21.07
CA TYR A 163 27.88 5.48 -22.45
C TYR A 163 28.64 4.23 -22.89
N GLN A 164 27.98 3.42 -23.71
CA GLN A 164 28.60 2.33 -24.45
C GLN A 164 28.79 2.77 -25.91
N SER A 165 30.04 2.72 -26.38
CA SER A 165 30.41 3.06 -27.75
C SER A 165 30.32 1.85 -28.66
N ASP A 166 29.88 2.10 -29.89
CA ASP A 166 29.82 1.14 -30.99
C ASP A 166 30.30 1.81 -32.28
N VAL A 167 31.15 1.14 -33.06
CA VAL A 167 31.84 1.72 -34.23
C VAL A 167 31.53 0.91 -35.48
N HIS A 168 30.95 1.55 -36.48
CA HIS A 168 30.61 0.98 -37.77
C HIS A 168 31.35 1.71 -38.89
N GLY A 169 32.44 1.11 -39.38
CA GLY A 169 33.36 1.79 -40.31
C GLY A 169 34.05 2.96 -39.60
N TYR A 170 33.60 4.18 -39.89
CA TYR A 170 34.05 5.40 -39.22
C TYR A 170 32.94 6.12 -38.46
N ASP A 171 31.69 5.63 -38.52
CA ASP A 171 30.62 6.21 -37.71
C ASP A 171 30.62 5.62 -36.31
N ILE A 172 30.42 6.49 -35.32
CA ILE A 172 30.44 6.13 -33.90
C ILE A 172 29.05 6.38 -33.34
N THR A 173 28.48 5.40 -32.64
CA THR A 173 27.23 5.55 -31.91
C THR A 173 27.48 5.35 -30.42
N ASN A 174 27.08 6.32 -29.59
CA ASN A 174 27.03 6.12 -28.13
C ASN A 174 25.62 5.88 -27.67
N THR A 175 25.42 4.78 -26.95
CA THR A 175 24.16 4.45 -26.29
C THR A 175 24.28 4.69 -24.80
N LYS A 176 23.33 5.42 -24.22
CA LYS A 176 23.33 5.70 -22.77
C LYS A 176 23.07 4.41 -21.99
N VAL A 177 23.91 4.13 -21.00
CA VAL A 177 23.84 2.92 -20.18
C VAL A 177 23.90 3.25 -18.69
N GLY A 178 23.33 2.39 -17.87
CA GLY A 178 23.32 2.55 -16.42
C GLY A 178 22.49 1.48 -15.73
N GLY A 179 22.79 1.26 -14.45
CA GLY A 179 22.01 0.41 -13.55
C GLY A 179 21.17 1.23 -12.59
N THR A 180 20.08 0.65 -12.11
CA THR A 180 19.27 1.18 -11.01
C THR A 180 18.76 0.02 -10.14
N LYS A 181 18.13 0.36 -9.02
CA LYS A 181 17.38 -0.56 -8.17
C LYS A 181 16.05 0.06 -7.79
N VAL A 182 15.08 -0.79 -7.45
CA VAL A 182 13.79 -0.36 -6.89
C VAL A 182 13.64 -1.03 -5.54
N GLU A 183 13.47 -0.24 -4.49
CA GLU A 183 13.29 -0.75 -3.12
C GLU A 183 12.07 -0.12 -2.48
N GLY A 184 11.39 -0.87 -1.62
CA GLY A 184 10.18 -0.43 -0.96
C GLY A 184 9.88 -1.26 0.28
N THR A 185 8.93 -0.77 1.05
CA THR A 185 8.47 -1.38 2.29
C THR A 185 6.98 -1.67 2.23
N LYS A 186 6.54 -2.64 3.01
CA LYS A 186 5.15 -3.03 3.17
C LYS A 186 4.68 -2.70 4.58
N THR A 187 3.59 -1.94 4.67
CA THR A 187 2.90 -1.60 5.91
C THR A 187 1.51 -2.24 5.95
N TRP A 188 1.12 -2.70 7.13
CA TRP A 188 -0.19 -3.26 7.42
C TRP A 188 -0.95 -2.32 8.36
N LYS A 189 -2.15 -1.92 7.93
CA LYS A 189 -3.15 -1.19 8.71
C LYS A 189 -4.29 -2.16 9.03
N ASP A 190 -4.14 -2.91 10.11
CA ASP A 190 -5.05 -4.02 10.46
C ASP A 190 -5.09 -4.38 11.95
N ASP A 191 -4.60 -3.48 12.81
CA ASP A 191 -4.53 -3.69 14.27
C ASP A 191 -3.90 -5.04 14.69
N ASN A 192 -2.86 -5.48 13.96
CA ASN A 192 -2.19 -6.77 14.19
C ASN A 192 -3.13 -7.98 14.07
N ALA A 193 -4.00 -7.93 13.06
CA ALA A 193 -4.91 -9.00 12.72
C ALA A 193 -4.25 -10.39 12.70
N THR A 194 -4.93 -11.38 13.28
CA THR A 194 -4.45 -12.76 13.41
C THR A 194 -4.56 -13.59 12.13
N ASP A 195 -5.39 -13.15 11.19
CA ASP A 195 -5.64 -13.73 9.86
C ASP A 195 -4.80 -13.04 8.75
N ARG A 196 -3.82 -12.20 9.13
CA ARG A 196 -2.89 -11.60 8.17
C ARG A 196 -2.15 -12.70 7.39
N PRO A 197 -2.05 -12.60 6.05
CA PRO A 197 -1.31 -13.59 5.27
C PRO A 197 0.19 -13.57 5.61
N SER A 198 0.84 -14.73 5.52
CA SER A 198 2.28 -14.87 5.81
C SER A 198 3.18 -14.31 4.71
N THR A 199 2.64 -14.11 3.50
CA THR A 199 3.36 -13.62 2.33
C THR A 199 2.45 -12.78 1.43
N ILE A 200 3.05 -11.84 0.70
CA ILE A 200 2.43 -11.12 -0.42
C ILE A 200 3.32 -11.25 -1.66
N LYS A 201 2.75 -11.01 -2.84
CA LYS A 201 3.49 -10.92 -4.09
C LYS A 201 3.51 -9.49 -4.61
N VAL A 202 4.71 -8.96 -4.81
CA VAL A 202 4.95 -7.63 -5.37
C VAL A 202 5.55 -7.78 -6.75
N ASP A 203 4.85 -7.28 -7.75
CA ASP A 203 5.28 -7.26 -9.14
C ASP A 203 6.06 -5.96 -9.42
N LEU A 204 7.21 -6.08 -10.07
CA LEU A 204 7.95 -4.98 -10.68
C LEU A 204 7.47 -4.80 -12.12
N LEU A 205 6.97 -3.61 -12.44
CA LEU A 205 6.55 -3.22 -13.78
C LEU A 205 7.62 -2.36 -14.42
N GLN A 206 8.07 -2.73 -15.62
CA GLN A 206 8.91 -1.92 -16.49
C GLN A 206 8.06 -1.42 -17.65
N ASN A 207 7.91 -0.10 -17.79
CA ASN A 207 7.06 0.54 -18.79
C ASN A 207 5.62 -0.05 -18.84
N GLY A 208 5.05 -0.36 -17.67
CA GLY A 208 3.71 -0.94 -17.53
C GLY A 208 3.60 -2.46 -17.71
N LYS A 209 4.70 -3.17 -18.00
CA LYS A 209 4.72 -4.63 -18.12
C LYS A 209 5.42 -5.27 -16.93
N VAL A 210 4.82 -6.32 -16.36
CA VAL A 210 5.48 -7.12 -15.30
C VAL A 210 6.74 -7.77 -15.86
N VAL A 211 7.87 -7.54 -15.19
CA VAL A 211 9.19 -8.08 -15.56
C VAL A 211 9.83 -8.93 -14.47
N ASP A 212 9.40 -8.77 -13.22
CA ASP A 212 9.83 -9.58 -12.09
C ASP A 212 8.74 -9.57 -11.00
N THR A 213 8.76 -10.57 -10.12
CA THR A 213 7.84 -10.70 -8.97
C THR A 213 8.62 -11.19 -7.76
N LYS A 214 8.44 -10.52 -6.61
CA LYS A 214 9.02 -10.95 -5.33
C LYS A 214 7.94 -11.33 -4.33
N GLU A 215 8.22 -12.40 -3.59
CA GLU A 215 7.49 -12.72 -2.37
C GLU A 215 8.08 -11.93 -1.20
N VAL A 216 7.21 -11.29 -0.43
CA VAL A 216 7.59 -10.43 0.71
C VAL A 216 6.91 -10.98 1.96
N THR A 217 7.67 -11.17 3.03
CA THR A 217 7.22 -11.85 4.25
C THR A 217 7.66 -11.08 5.49
N ALA A 218 7.18 -11.51 6.67
CA ALA A 218 7.68 -10.99 7.93
C ALA A 218 9.19 -11.25 8.14
N ALA A 219 9.73 -12.34 7.58
CA ALA A 219 11.16 -12.67 7.70
C ALA A 219 12.07 -11.69 6.95
N THR A 220 11.56 -11.02 5.90
CA THR A 220 12.26 -9.93 5.21
C THR A 220 11.95 -8.56 5.82
N GLU A 221 11.40 -8.54 7.04
CA GLU A 221 10.88 -7.34 7.71
C GLU A 221 9.90 -6.55 6.83
N TRP A 222 9.15 -7.24 5.97
CA TRP A 222 8.24 -6.61 5.01
C TRP A 222 8.95 -5.61 4.06
N LYS A 223 10.24 -5.82 3.78
CA LYS A 223 11.03 -5.04 2.82
C LYS A 223 11.30 -5.87 1.57
N TYR A 224 11.48 -5.18 0.44
CA TYR A 224 11.85 -5.79 -0.82
C TYR A 224 12.72 -4.85 -1.67
N THR A 225 13.61 -5.45 -2.47
CA THR A 225 14.53 -4.74 -3.36
C THR A 225 14.68 -5.51 -4.66
N PHE A 226 14.49 -4.86 -5.80
CA PHE A 226 14.84 -5.36 -7.13
C PHE A 226 16.16 -4.71 -7.56
N GLU A 227 17.19 -5.53 -7.78
CA GLU A 227 18.54 -5.06 -8.08
C GLU A 227 18.91 -5.27 -9.55
N ASN A 228 20.03 -4.67 -9.98
CA ASN A 228 20.61 -4.87 -11.31
C ASN A 228 19.66 -4.53 -12.46
N LEU A 229 18.76 -3.58 -12.26
CA LEU A 229 17.81 -3.14 -13.28
C LEU A 229 18.51 -2.21 -14.26
N LYS A 230 18.27 -2.37 -15.56
CA LYS A 230 18.76 -1.41 -16.56
C LYS A 230 18.02 -0.09 -16.38
N ALA A 231 18.74 1.03 -16.41
CA ALA A 231 18.13 2.35 -16.35
C ALA A 231 17.60 2.80 -17.73
N TYR A 232 18.18 2.31 -18.83
CA TYR A 232 17.88 2.74 -20.19
C TYR A 232 17.69 1.56 -21.15
N ASP A 233 16.85 1.74 -22.17
CA ASP A 233 16.65 0.79 -23.28
C ASP A 233 17.78 0.84 -24.32
N ALA A 234 17.64 0.09 -25.42
CA ALA A 234 18.65 0.00 -26.47
C ALA A 234 18.83 1.32 -27.25
N GLU A 235 17.83 2.20 -27.18
CA GLU A 235 17.82 3.53 -27.79
C GLU A 235 18.26 4.62 -26.79
N GLY A 236 18.60 4.24 -25.55
CA GLY A 236 19.04 5.15 -24.49
C GLY A 236 17.90 5.93 -23.82
N LYS A 237 16.65 5.52 -23.99
CA LYS A 237 15.50 6.10 -23.29
C LYS A 237 15.34 5.43 -21.92
N ALA A 238 15.05 6.24 -20.90
CA ALA A 238 14.93 5.75 -19.53
C ALA A 238 13.72 4.81 -19.36
N TYR A 239 13.93 3.68 -18.68
CA TYR A 239 12.85 2.82 -18.22
C TYR A 239 12.09 3.46 -17.07
N LYS A 240 10.76 3.43 -17.14
CA LYS A 240 9.90 3.74 -16.01
C LYS A 240 9.65 2.46 -15.22
N TYR A 241 10.01 2.45 -13.94
CA TYR A 241 9.71 1.35 -13.02
C TYR A 241 8.60 1.73 -12.05
N GLU A 242 7.66 0.81 -11.87
CA GLU A 242 6.52 0.92 -10.95
C GLU A 242 6.33 -0.42 -10.24
N ILE A 243 5.56 -0.40 -9.16
CA ILE A 243 5.30 -1.58 -8.33
C ILE A 243 3.81 -1.76 -8.20
N LYS A 244 3.41 -3.03 -8.21
CA LYS A 244 2.03 -3.43 -8.04
C LYS A 244 1.97 -4.61 -7.10
N GLU A 245 1.11 -4.54 -6.10
CA GLU A 245 0.80 -5.72 -5.30
C GLU A 245 -0.26 -6.57 -5.99
N GLN A 246 -0.10 -7.89 -5.93
CA GLN A 246 -1.18 -8.80 -6.29
C GLN A 246 -2.31 -8.73 -5.26
N PRO A 247 -3.58 -8.93 -5.65
CA PRO A 247 -4.71 -8.81 -4.74
C PRO A 247 -4.55 -9.67 -3.48
N VAL A 248 -4.76 -9.07 -2.32
CA VAL A 248 -4.75 -9.76 -1.02
C VAL A 248 -6.18 -9.81 -0.48
N PRO A 249 -6.78 -11.00 -0.32
CA PRO A 249 -8.16 -11.13 0.18
C PRO A 249 -8.36 -10.43 1.52
N GLY A 250 -9.43 -9.64 1.64
CA GLY A 250 -9.75 -8.89 2.88
C GLY A 250 -8.95 -7.60 3.09
N TYR A 251 -8.15 -7.19 2.09
CA TYR A 251 -7.34 -5.98 2.17
C TYR A 251 -7.48 -5.11 0.92
N GLU A 252 -7.47 -3.80 1.13
CA GLU A 252 -7.31 -2.81 0.07
C GLU A 252 -5.87 -2.32 0.04
N SER A 253 -5.26 -2.30 -1.15
CA SER A 253 -3.85 -1.97 -1.36
C SER A 253 -3.67 -0.57 -1.93
N LYS A 254 -2.72 0.18 -1.36
CA LYS A 254 -2.33 1.52 -1.85
C LYS A 254 -0.81 1.60 -1.98
N VAL A 255 -0.35 2.05 -3.15
CA VAL A 255 1.07 2.25 -3.46
C VAL A 255 1.41 3.74 -3.43
N SER A 256 2.45 4.12 -2.71
CA SER A 256 2.97 5.50 -2.63
C SER A 256 4.46 5.50 -2.94
N GLY A 257 4.83 5.97 -4.13
CA GLY A 257 6.18 5.77 -4.64
C GLY A 257 6.42 4.27 -4.82
N THR A 258 7.24 3.70 -3.93
CA THR A 258 7.54 2.26 -3.88
C THR A 258 7.02 1.58 -2.61
N ASP A 259 6.45 2.32 -1.67
CA ASP A 259 5.90 1.71 -0.45
C ASP A 259 4.46 1.26 -0.67
N ILE A 260 4.13 0.10 -0.09
CA ILE A 260 2.81 -0.53 -0.18
C ILE A 260 2.16 -0.47 1.18
N THR A 261 0.92 -0.03 1.26
CA THR A 261 0.08 -0.10 2.47
C THR A 261 -1.14 -0.94 2.18
N ASN A 262 -1.36 -2.00 2.97
CA ASN A 262 -2.64 -2.70 2.98
C ASN A 262 -3.47 -2.31 4.18
N THR A 263 -4.71 -1.93 3.92
CA THR A 263 -5.71 -1.61 4.94
C THR A 263 -6.72 -2.73 4.98
N LYS A 264 -7.01 -3.25 6.18
CA LYS A 264 -8.00 -4.31 6.34
C LYS A 264 -9.39 -3.73 6.06
N VAL A 265 -10.15 -4.44 5.23
CA VAL A 265 -11.49 -4.03 4.81
C VAL A 265 -12.45 -5.19 4.89
N GLY A 266 -13.73 -4.88 5.02
CA GLY A 266 -14.78 -5.88 5.11
C GLY A 266 -16.12 -5.23 5.40
N GLN A 267 -17.19 -6.00 5.24
CA GLN A 267 -18.54 -5.59 5.58
C GLN A 267 -19.10 -6.49 6.68
N THR A 268 -20.03 -5.95 7.46
CA THR A 268 -20.78 -6.65 8.48
C THR A 268 -22.23 -6.21 8.45
N LYS A 269 -23.07 -6.87 9.26
CA LYS A 269 -24.45 -6.49 9.51
C LYS A 269 -24.73 -6.53 11.00
N VAL A 270 -25.68 -5.71 11.44
CA VAL A 270 -26.22 -5.73 12.79
C VAL A 270 -27.69 -6.09 12.71
N GLU A 271 -28.09 -7.15 13.40
CA GLU A 271 -29.49 -7.59 13.46
C GLU A 271 -29.89 -7.87 14.90
N GLY A 272 -31.14 -7.57 15.20
CA GLY A 272 -31.68 -7.70 16.55
C GLY A 272 -33.19 -7.79 16.55
N THR A 273 -33.73 -8.17 17.70
CA THR A 273 -35.15 -8.33 17.94
C THR A 273 -35.60 -7.42 19.08
N LYS A 274 -36.87 -7.01 19.03
CA LYS A 274 -37.52 -6.26 20.10
C LYS A 274 -38.50 -7.15 20.84
N THR A 275 -38.32 -7.24 22.16
CA THR A 275 -39.19 -7.96 23.08
C THR A 275 -39.92 -6.99 23.99
N TRP A 276 -41.20 -7.27 24.24
CA TRP A 276 -42.06 -6.52 25.16
C TRP A 276 -42.40 -7.38 26.38
N LYS A 277 -42.08 -6.88 27.57
CA LYS A 277 -42.44 -7.41 28.88
C LYS A 277 -43.49 -6.49 29.49
N ASP A 278 -44.75 -6.79 29.21
CA ASP A 278 -45.87 -5.89 29.52
C ASP A 278 -47.23 -6.61 29.67
N GLY A 279 -47.23 -7.93 29.87
CA GLY A 279 -48.47 -8.71 29.97
C GLY A 279 -49.30 -8.79 28.67
N ASN A 280 -48.70 -8.50 27.50
CA ASN A 280 -49.36 -8.52 26.20
C ASN A 280 -50.53 -7.54 26.07
N VAL A 281 -50.29 -6.32 26.52
CA VAL A 281 -51.26 -5.22 26.49
C VAL A 281 -51.52 -4.69 25.07
N LYS A 282 -52.68 -4.04 24.90
CA LYS A 282 -53.14 -3.49 23.61
C LYS A 282 -52.65 -2.06 23.33
N ASP A 283 -52.14 -1.36 24.34
CA ASP A 283 -51.72 0.05 24.31
C ASP A 283 -50.23 0.22 23.98
N ARG A 284 -49.62 -0.74 23.27
CA ARG A 284 -48.23 -0.63 22.81
C ARG A 284 -48.10 0.48 21.76
N PRO A 285 -46.94 1.17 21.70
CA PRO A 285 -46.68 2.07 20.58
C PRO A 285 -46.65 1.29 19.27
N GLU A 286 -47.12 1.91 18.19
CA GLU A 286 -47.14 1.29 16.85
C GLU A 286 -45.73 1.00 16.33
N MET A 287 -44.76 1.81 16.76
CA MET A 287 -43.36 1.71 16.37
C MET A 287 -42.43 2.28 17.45
N ILE A 288 -41.17 1.86 17.41
CA ILE A 288 -40.05 2.41 18.17
C ILE A 288 -38.97 2.91 17.21
N LYS A 289 -38.06 3.73 17.72
CA LYS A 289 -36.86 4.16 16.99
C LYS A 289 -35.61 3.54 17.61
N VAL A 290 -34.87 2.79 16.80
CA VAL A 290 -33.61 2.15 17.17
C VAL A 290 -32.47 2.85 16.45
N ASP A 291 -31.57 3.44 17.22
CA ASP A 291 -30.35 4.07 16.73
C ASP A 291 -29.23 3.02 16.66
N LEU A 292 -28.54 2.95 15.52
CA LEU A 292 -27.27 2.24 15.36
C LEU A 292 -26.12 3.22 15.65
N LEU A 293 -25.26 2.82 16.58
CA LEU A 293 -24.08 3.58 16.96
C LEU A 293 -22.83 2.88 16.41
N GLN A 294 -21.96 3.66 15.78
CA GLN A 294 -20.62 3.27 15.36
C GLN A 294 -19.61 4.03 16.21
N ASN A 295 -18.80 3.31 17.00
CA ASN A 295 -17.86 3.89 17.96
C ASN A 295 -18.51 4.97 18.87
N GLY A 296 -19.74 4.71 19.32
CA GLY A 296 -20.51 5.62 20.19
C GLY A 296 -21.22 6.78 19.49
N LYS A 297 -21.08 6.93 18.17
CA LYS A 297 -21.80 7.95 17.38
C LYS A 297 -22.98 7.33 16.64
N VAL A 298 -24.16 7.94 16.76
CA VAL A 298 -25.33 7.55 15.96
C VAL A 298 -25.05 7.77 14.47
N ILE A 299 -25.18 6.72 13.66
CA ILE A 299 -24.96 6.78 12.21
C ILE A 299 -26.24 6.53 11.42
N VAL A 300 -27.19 5.78 11.97
CA VAL A 300 -28.47 5.44 11.33
C VAL A 300 -29.53 5.29 12.41
N THR A 301 -30.76 5.73 12.14
CA THR A 301 -31.95 5.43 12.96
C THR A 301 -32.93 4.62 12.12
N LYS A 302 -33.50 3.56 12.71
CA LYS A 302 -34.48 2.70 12.06
C LYS A 302 -35.76 2.63 12.87
N GLU A 303 -36.89 2.70 12.17
CA GLU A 303 -38.21 2.50 12.74
C GLU A 303 -38.53 1.00 12.75
N VAL A 304 -38.96 0.49 13.90
CA VAL A 304 -39.25 -0.93 14.13
C VAL A 304 -40.68 -1.05 14.65
N SER A 305 -41.48 -1.91 14.03
CA SER A 305 -42.90 -2.05 14.32
C SER A 305 -43.34 -3.52 14.34
N ALA A 306 -44.59 -3.74 14.76
CA ALA A 306 -45.21 -5.06 14.73
C ALA A 306 -45.30 -5.66 13.32
N ALA A 307 -45.43 -4.82 12.27
CA ALA A 307 -45.50 -5.28 10.88
C ALA A 307 -44.19 -5.95 10.41
N GLY A 308 -43.05 -5.54 10.96
CA GLY A 308 -41.75 -6.17 10.76
C GLY A 308 -41.45 -7.27 11.78
N GLU A 309 -42.47 -7.80 12.46
CA GLU A 309 -42.35 -8.77 13.56
C GLU A 309 -41.40 -8.31 14.67
N TRP A 310 -41.29 -7.00 14.89
CA TRP A 310 -40.35 -6.43 15.88
C TRP A 310 -38.88 -6.83 15.63
N LYS A 311 -38.50 -7.12 14.39
CA LYS A 311 -37.12 -7.42 13.98
C LYS A 311 -36.53 -6.26 13.19
N TYR A 312 -35.21 -6.10 13.27
CA TYR A 312 -34.51 -5.10 12.48
C TYR A 312 -33.12 -5.58 12.07
N VAL A 313 -32.66 -5.04 10.95
CA VAL A 313 -31.34 -5.30 10.38
C VAL A 313 -30.77 -4.03 9.77
N PHE A 314 -29.47 -3.82 9.97
CA PHE A 314 -28.63 -2.83 9.32
C PHE A 314 -27.58 -3.58 8.49
N THR A 315 -27.60 -3.42 7.18
CA THR A 315 -26.71 -4.10 6.22
C THR A 315 -25.61 -3.17 5.72
N ASP A 316 -24.65 -3.73 5.00
CA ASP A 316 -23.62 -2.98 4.26
C ASP A 316 -22.75 -2.08 5.15
N LEU A 317 -22.58 -2.46 6.42
CA LEU A 317 -21.80 -1.71 7.39
C LEU A 317 -20.32 -2.03 7.20
N ALA A 318 -19.46 -1.02 7.14
CA ALA A 318 -18.02 -1.25 7.15
C ALA A 318 -17.60 -1.98 8.44
N ALA A 319 -16.82 -3.04 8.35
CA ALA A 319 -16.30 -3.74 9.52
C ALA A 319 -15.10 -3.03 10.14
N TYR A 320 -14.34 -2.28 9.35
CA TYR A 320 -13.09 -1.63 9.73
C TYR A 320 -13.04 -0.17 9.28
N ASP A 321 -12.30 0.65 10.03
CA ASP A 321 -12.04 2.05 9.70
C ASP A 321 -10.90 2.22 8.68
N GLU A 322 -10.54 3.47 8.36
CA GLU A 322 -9.47 3.83 7.43
C GLU A 322 -8.05 3.40 7.88
N ASN A 323 -7.91 2.93 9.12
CA ASN A 323 -6.69 2.37 9.68
C ASN A 323 -6.79 0.85 9.88
N GLY A 324 -7.85 0.22 9.39
CA GLY A 324 -8.09 -1.20 9.52
C GLY A 324 -8.45 -1.64 10.95
N ILE A 325 -8.90 -0.72 11.80
CA ILE A 325 -9.34 -1.00 13.17
C ILE A 325 -10.84 -1.35 13.12
N ALA A 326 -11.24 -2.42 13.80
CA ALA A 326 -12.62 -2.87 13.78
C ALA A 326 -13.57 -1.82 14.40
N TYR A 327 -14.68 -1.53 13.72
CA TYR A 327 -15.73 -0.70 14.27
C TYR A 327 -16.48 -1.44 15.38
N LYS A 328 -16.70 -0.74 16.50
CA LYS A 328 -17.63 -1.19 17.53
C LYS A 328 -19.04 -0.72 17.17
N TYR A 329 -19.94 -1.67 16.93
CA TYR A 329 -21.35 -1.40 16.71
C TYR A 329 -22.19 -1.72 17.94
N GLU A 330 -23.07 -0.80 18.29
CA GLU A 330 -24.02 -0.88 19.41
C GLU A 330 -25.38 -0.37 18.96
N VAL A 331 -26.44 -0.79 19.64
CA VAL A 331 -27.80 -0.30 19.39
C VAL A 331 -28.33 0.41 20.62
N LYS A 332 -29.13 1.44 20.41
CA LYS A 332 -29.83 2.15 21.47
C LYS A 332 -31.26 2.42 21.04
N GLU A 333 -32.21 2.15 21.92
CA GLU A 333 -33.58 2.59 21.70
C GLU A 333 -33.77 4.04 22.17
N GLN A 334 -34.53 4.82 21.41
CA GLN A 334 -35.02 6.10 21.90
C GLN A 334 -36.04 5.89 23.03
N PRO A 335 -36.17 6.83 23.98
CA PRO A 335 -37.10 6.67 25.10
C PRO A 335 -38.52 6.36 24.63
N VAL A 336 -39.17 5.39 25.29
CA VAL A 336 -40.56 5.02 25.07
C VAL A 336 -41.31 5.25 26.38
N ASP A 337 -42.34 6.10 26.33
CA ASP A 337 -43.10 6.49 27.51
C ASP A 337 -43.73 5.27 28.21
N GLY A 338 -43.55 5.19 29.53
CA GLY A 338 -44.06 4.08 30.35
C GLY A 338 -43.24 2.79 30.28
N TYR A 339 -42.07 2.80 29.62
CA TYR A 339 -41.21 1.63 29.50
C TYR A 339 -39.77 1.93 29.91
N LYS A 340 -39.13 0.93 30.51
CA LYS A 340 -37.68 0.88 30.73
C LYS A 340 -37.06 -0.06 29.71
N SER A 341 -36.06 0.44 28.99
CA SER A 341 -35.35 -0.30 27.93
C SER A 341 -34.06 -0.94 28.46
N GLU A 342 -33.79 -2.17 28.04
CA GLU A 342 -32.54 -2.91 28.28
C GLU A 342 -32.04 -3.51 26.96
N VAL A 343 -30.75 -3.38 26.68
CA VAL A 343 -30.11 -3.92 25.46
C VAL A 343 -29.14 -5.05 25.85
N LYS A 344 -29.29 -6.22 25.23
CA LYS A 344 -28.38 -7.37 25.38
C LYS A 344 -27.85 -7.78 24.01
N GLY A 345 -26.58 -7.50 23.74
CA GLY A 345 -26.02 -7.59 22.40
C GLY A 345 -26.72 -6.60 21.48
N TYR A 346 -27.60 -7.10 20.61
CA TYR A 346 -28.45 -6.28 19.75
C TYR A 346 -29.95 -6.50 20.01
N ASP A 347 -30.32 -7.36 20.94
CA ASP A 347 -31.73 -7.52 21.31
C ASP A 347 -32.13 -6.46 22.33
N ILE A 348 -33.32 -5.89 22.12
CA ILE A 348 -33.86 -4.84 22.97
C ILE A 348 -35.07 -5.41 23.71
N THR A 349 -35.13 -5.21 25.02
CA THR A 349 -36.29 -5.57 25.85
C THR A 349 -36.85 -4.31 26.48
N ASN A 350 -38.15 -4.05 26.27
CA ASN A 350 -38.88 -3.06 27.06
C ASN A 350 -39.69 -3.74 28.14
N THR A 351 -39.51 -3.29 29.38
CA THR A 351 -40.35 -3.68 30.52
C THR A 351 -41.26 -2.51 30.89
N ARG A 352 -42.55 -2.78 31.03
CA ARG A 352 -43.54 -1.78 31.46
C ARG A 352 -43.22 -1.33 32.88
N VAL A 353 -43.26 -0.02 33.12
CA VAL A 353 -42.99 0.59 34.43
C VAL A 353 -44.04 1.64 34.76
N GLY A 354 -44.21 1.90 36.05
CA GLY A 354 -45.15 2.89 36.54
C GLY A 354 -45.36 2.73 38.03
N GLU A 355 -46.04 3.72 38.62
CA GLU A 355 -46.39 3.75 40.03
C GLU A 355 -47.92 3.80 40.18
N THR A 356 -48.40 3.31 41.31
CA THR A 356 -49.80 3.35 41.72
C THR A 356 -49.90 3.67 43.21
N LYS A 357 -51.13 3.86 43.68
CA LYS A 357 -51.44 4.05 45.09
C LYS A 357 -52.68 3.27 45.47
N VAL A 358 -52.75 2.87 46.74
CA VAL A 358 -53.92 2.24 47.33
C VAL A 358 -54.45 3.15 48.41
N GLU A 359 -55.69 3.60 48.26
CA GLU A 359 -56.38 4.49 49.20
C GLU A 359 -57.72 3.88 49.56
N GLY A 360 -58.07 3.96 50.84
CA GLY A 360 -59.30 3.39 51.36
C GLY A 360 -59.77 4.10 52.62
N THR A 361 -61.01 3.82 52.98
CA THR A 361 -61.68 4.34 54.16
C THR A 361 -62.13 3.21 55.06
N LYS A 362 -62.17 3.48 56.36
CA LYS A 362 -62.71 2.57 57.36
C LYS A 362 -64.08 3.08 57.82
N THR A 363 -65.09 2.23 57.66
CA THR A 363 -66.46 2.45 58.14
C THR A 363 -66.79 1.52 59.29
N TRP A 364 -67.47 2.05 60.30
CA TRP A 364 -67.98 1.30 61.44
C TRP A 364 -69.52 1.25 61.38
N LYS A 365 -70.09 0.04 61.40
CA LYS A 365 -71.52 -0.24 61.51
C LYS A 365 -71.80 -0.85 62.89
N ASP A 366 -71.83 0.00 63.91
CA ASP A 366 -71.79 -0.40 65.31
C ASP A 366 -72.65 0.49 66.24
N ASP A 367 -73.53 1.32 65.67
CA ASP A 367 -74.34 2.30 66.40
C ASP A 367 -73.54 3.19 67.37
N ASN A 368 -72.30 3.53 66.98
CA ASN A 368 -71.38 4.37 67.76
C ASN A 368 -71.03 3.76 69.14
N ALA A 369 -70.76 2.47 69.11
CA ALA A 369 -70.34 1.66 70.24
C ALA A 369 -69.21 2.30 71.08
N LYS A 370 -69.35 2.30 72.42
CA LYS A 370 -68.38 2.91 73.36
C LYS A 370 -67.08 2.11 73.50
N ASP A 371 -67.11 0.83 73.13
CA ASP A 371 -66.02 -0.15 73.19
C ASP A 371 -65.26 -0.29 71.85
N ARG A 372 -65.50 0.61 70.89
CA ARG A 372 -64.74 0.63 69.63
C ARG A 372 -63.24 0.78 69.90
N PRO A 373 -62.37 -0.01 69.25
CA PRO A 373 -60.92 0.14 69.40
C PRO A 373 -60.47 1.51 68.90
N LYS A 374 -59.41 2.04 69.53
CA LYS A 374 -58.85 3.36 69.17
C LYS A 374 -58.14 3.38 67.81
N MET A 375 -57.76 2.20 67.31
CA MET A 375 -57.00 2.01 66.08
C MET A 375 -57.25 0.61 65.51
N ILE A 376 -57.01 0.44 64.22
CA ILE A 376 -56.97 -0.84 63.52
C ILE A 376 -55.63 -0.99 62.79
N LYS A 377 -55.28 -2.21 62.39
CA LYS A 377 -54.14 -2.50 61.53
C LYS A 377 -54.64 -2.98 60.17
N VAL A 378 -54.27 -2.26 59.12
CA VAL A 378 -54.58 -2.58 57.74
C VAL A 378 -53.30 -3.06 57.05
N ASP A 379 -53.31 -4.31 56.61
CA ASP A 379 -52.23 -4.91 55.83
C ASP A 379 -52.47 -4.63 54.34
N LEU A 380 -51.43 -4.16 53.63
CA LEU A 380 -51.37 -4.10 52.18
C LEU A 380 -50.76 -5.40 51.66
N LEU A 381 -51.49 -6.07 50.78
CA LEU A 381 -51.06 -7.28 50.10
C LEU A 381 -50.71 -6.96 48.64
N GLN A 382 -49.55 -7.44 48.18
CA GLN A 382 -49.13 -7.45 46.79
C GLN A 382 -49.11 -8.90 46.31
N ASN A 383 -49.92 -9.24 45.31
CA ASN A 383 -50.10 -10.61 44.80
C ASN A 383 -50.31 -11.64 45.93
N GLY A 384 -51.08 -11.27 46.97
CA GLY A 384 -51.38 -12.12 48.12
C GLY A 384 -50.32 -12.15 49.24
N LYS A 385 -49.18 -11.47 49.09
CA LYS A 385 -48.16 -11.34 50.15
C LYS A 385 -48.28 -10.00 50.86
N VAL A 386 -48.30 -10.00 52.19
CA VAL A 386 -48.25 -8.76 52.99
C VAL A 386 -46.90 -8.07 52.75
N ILE A 387 -46.94 -6.80 52.33
CA ILE A 387 -45.74 -5.99 52.05
C ILE A 387 -45.64 -4.74 52.92
N ALA A 388 -46.75 -4.31 53.53
CA ALA A 388 -46.79 -3.19 54.46
C ALA A 388 -48.00 -3.33 55.40
N THR A 389 -47.93 -2.71 56.57
CA THR A 389 -49.04 -2.59 57.52
C THR A 389 -49.14 -1.13 57.95
N LYS A 390 -50.36 -0.60 58.00
CA LYS A 390 -50.64 0.76 58.46
C LYS A 390 -51.63 0.74 59.62
N GLU A 391 -51.30 1.51 60.65
CA GLU A 391 -52.21 1.78 61.75
C GLU A 391 -53.14 2.93 61.36
N VAL A 392 -54.45 2.74 61.55
CA VAL A 392 -55.48 3.70 61.16
C VAL A 392 -56.36 4.00 62.37
N SER A 393 -56.53 5.28 62.68
CA SER A 393 -57.25 5.74 63.87
C SER A 393 -58.27 6.83 63.53
N ALA A 394 -58.99 7.28 64.56
CA ALA A 394 -59.87 8.44 64.43
C ALA A 394 -59.10 9.74 64.09
N ALA A 395 -57.82 9.85 64.48
CA ALA A 395 -56.99 11.02 64.15
C ALA A 395 -56.71 11.13 62.64
N ASP A 396 -56.71 10.00 61.94
CA ASP A 396 -56.53 9.91 60.48
C ASP A 396 -57.87 10.05 59.73
N GLU A 397 -58.94 10.47 60.43
CA GLU A 397 -60.32 10.44 59.95
C GLU A 397 -60.75 9.07 59.40
N TRP A 398 -60.16 7.98 59.93
CA TRP A 398 -60.37 6.62 59.44
C TRP A 398 -60.04 6.44 57.94
N LYS A 399 -59.13 7.24 57.40
CA LYS A 399 -58.62 7.13 56.02
C LYS A 399 -57.19 6.62 56.03
N TYR A 400 -56.80 5.91 54.98
CA TYR A 400 -55.43 5.46 54.82
C TYR A 400 -55.01 5.43 53.35
N ALA A 401 -53.71 5.56 53.14
CA ALA A 401 -53.07 5.56 51.84
C ALA A 401 -51.71 4.87 51.91
N PHE A 402 -51.42 4.06 50.89
CA PHE A 402 -50.11 3.54 50.55
C PHE A 402 -49.72 4.11 49.19
N THR A 403 -48.67 4.95 49.16
CA THR A 403 -48.19 5.65 47.96
C THR A 403 -46.93 5.00 47.39
N ASP A 404 -46.52 5.43 46.20
CA ASP A 404 -45.25 5.05 45.56
C ASP A 404 -45.11 3.53 45.37
N LEU A 405 -46.25 2.87 45.12
CA LEU A 405 -46.31 1.44 44.90
C LEU A 405 -45.93 1.15 43.45
N VAL A 406 -44.95 0.27 43.23
CA VAL A 406 -44.59 -0.16 41.87
C VAL A 406 -45.81 -0.84 41.23
N ALA A 407 -46.22 -0.40 40.05
CA ALA A 407 -47.43 -0.92 39.40
C ALA A 407 -47.20 -2.26 38.68
N TYR A 408 -45.95 -2.58 38.28
CA TYR A 408 -45.64 -3.74 37.45
C TYR A 408 -44.43 -4.54 37.98
N ASP A 409 -44.47 -5.86 37.80
CA ASP A 409 -43.36 -6.76 38.13
C ASP A 409 -42.20 -6.70 37.11
N ALA A 410 -41.16 -7.53 37.31
CA ALA A 410 -39.98 -7.58 36.45
C ALA A 410 -40.29 -8.12 35.02
N GLU A 411 -41.44 -8.75 34.85
CA GLU A 411 -42.01 -9.25 33.60
C GLU A 411 -43.02 -8.25 32.99
N GLY A 412 -43.27 -7.13 33.66
CA GLY A 412 -44.19 -6.07 33.25
C GLY A 412 -45.66 -6.40 33.45
N ASN A 413 -46.00 -7.41 34.25
CA ASN A 413 -47.38 -7.70 34.63
C ASN A 413 -47.82 -6.79 35.78
N ALA A 414 -49.07 -6.35 35.76
CA ALA A 414 -49.60 -5.50 36.82
C ALA A 414 -49.65 -6.23 38.16
N TYR A 415 -49.13 -5.60 39.21
CA TYR A 415 -49.31 -6.09 40.57
C TYR A 415 -50.77 -5.96 40.97
N LYS A 416 -51.32 -7.03 41.53
CA LYS A 416 -52.62 -7.01 42.20
C LYS A 416 -52.41 -6.54 43.64
N TYR A 417 -52.96 -5.39 43.97
CA TYR A 417 -52.99 -4.89 45.33
C TYR A 417 -54.35 -5.16 45.98
N GLU A 418 -54.31 -5.58 47.24
CA GLU A 418 -55.47 -5.85 48.08
C GLU A 418 -55.19 -5.36 49.50
N VAL A 419 -56.24 -5.07 50.25
CA VAL A 419 -56.13 -4.68 51.66
C VAL A 419 -56.83 -5.72 52.53
N LYS A 420 -56.26 -5.98 53.71
CA LYS A 420 -56.85 -6.85 54.71
C LYS A 420 -56.76 -6.20 56.07
N GLU A 421 -57.86 -6.19 56.81
CA GLU A 421 -57.82 -5.80 58.21
C GLU A 421 -57.35 -6.97 59.07
N GLN A 422 -56.45 -6.70 60.03
CA GLN A 422 -56.15 -7.67 61.07
C GLN A 422 -57.38 -7.89 61.97
N PRO A 423 -57.57 -9.09 62.54
CA PRO A 423 -58.76 -9.40 63.33
C PRO A 423 -59.00 -8.36 64.44
N VAL A 424 -60.19 -7.77 64.44
CA VAL A 424 -60.64 -6.84 65.48
C VAL A 424 -61.64 -7.58 66.36
N ASN A 425 -61.33 -7.71 67.65
CA ASN A 425 -62.18 -8.45 68.57
C ASN A 425 -63.60 -7.85 68.63
N GLY A 426 -64.62 -8.69 68.52
CA GLY A 426 -66.03 -8.29 68.55
C GLY A 426 -66.59 -7.71 67.24
N TYR A 427 -65.83 -7.76 66.14
CA TYR A 427 -66.26 -7.23 64.84
C TYR A 427 -66.03 -8.23 63.71
N LYS A 428 -67.00 -8.27 62.80
CA LYS A 428 -66.84 -8.93 61.49
C LYS A 428 -66.42 -7.90 60.46
N SER A 429 -65.29 -8.16 59.80
CA SER A 429 -64.69 -7.28 58.78
C SER A 429 -65.07 -7.71 57.37
N GLU A 430 -65.45 -6.75 56.53
CA GLU A 430 -65.75 -6.93 55.11
C GLU A 430 -64.99 -5.86 54.30
N VAL A 431 -64.34 -6.29 53.21
CA VAL A 431 -63.55 -5.43 52.33
C VAL A 431 -64.25 -5.31 50.97
N HIS A 432 -64.49 -4.08 50.53
CA HIS A 432 -65.05 -3.78 49.21
C HIS A 432 -64.09 -2.85 48.46
N GLY A 433 -63.37 -3.40 47.48
CA GLY A 433 -62.25 -2.69 46.85
C GLY A 433 -61.14 -2.47 47.87
N TYR A 434 -60.96 -1.22 48.30
CA TYR A 434 -60.04 -0.85 49.38
C TYR A 434 -60.75 -0.27 50.61
N ASP A 435 -62.08 -0.17 50.60
CA ASP A 435 -62.84 0.27 51.77
C ASP A 435 -63.11 -0.91 52.70
N ILE A 436 -62.91 -0.68 53.99
CA ILE A 436 -63.10 -1.69 55.03
C ILE A 436 -64.33 -1.31 55.84
N THR A 437 -65.27 -2.24 56.01
CA THR A 437 -66.43 -2.07 56.88
C THR A 437 -66.38 -3.08 58.02
N ASN A 438 -66.39 -2.60 59.26
CA ASN A 438 -66.64 -3.46 60.41
C ASN A 438 -68.10 -3.38 60.84
N THR A 439 -68.73 -4.54 60.97
CA THR A 439 -70.05 -4.67 61.59
C THR A 439 -69.88 -5.33 62.95
N LYS A 440 -70.48 -4.73 63.99
CA LYS A 440 -70.40 -5.29 65.35
C LYS A 440 -71.04 -6.67 65.37
N ASP A 441 -70.33 -7.66 65.89
CA ASP A 441 -70.85 -9.02 66.01
C ASP A 441 -71.74 -9.10 67.27
N PRO A 442 -73.07 -9.30 67.13
CA PRO A 442 -73.98 -9.33 68.27
C PRO A 442 -73.82 -10.58 69.15
N SER A 443 -72.97 -11.55 68.77
CA SER A 443 -72.70 -12.75 69.58
C SER A 443 -71.54 -12.59 70.57
N THR A 444 -70.84 -11.44 70.56
CA THR A 444 -69.72 -11.15 71.45
C THR A 444 -69.95 -9.84 72.20
N ASP A 445 -70.62 -9.92 73.35
CA ASP A 445 -70.66 -8.83 74.33
C ASP A 445 -69.37 -8.85 75.20
N PRO A 446 -68.82 -7.70 75.60
CA PRO A 446 -67.45 -7.60 76.12
C PRO A 446 -67.37 -8.00 77.60
N LYS A 447 -66.34 -8.81 77.93
CA LYS A 447 -65.76 -8.90 79.27
C LYS A 447 -64.37 -8.27 79.21
N ASP A 448 -64.10 -7.26 80.02
CA ASP A 448 -62.74 -6.70 80.21
C ASP A 448 -62.65 -5.95 81.55
N PRO A 449 -61.48 -5.76 82.23
CA PRO A 449 -60.21 -6.52 82.30
C PRO A 449 -59.82 -6.90 83.76
N SER A 450 -58.78 -7.75 83.90
CA SER A 450 -57.61 -7.63 84.83
C SER A 450 -57.16 -8.97 85.44
N THR A 451 -56.00 -9.49 85.04
CA THR A 451 -54.71 -9.39 85.77
C THR A 451 -53.58 -10.10 85.00
N ASP A 452 -52.38 -9.55 85.16
CA ASP A 452 -51.04 -9.90 84.64
C ASP A 452 -50.59 -11.38 84.88
N PRO A 453 -49.43 -11.84 84.36
CA PRO A 453 -49.35 -12.96 83.41
C PRO A 453 -48.74 -14.23 84.04
N LYS A 454 -49.17 -15.42 83.60
CA LYS A 454 -48.36 -16.63 83.77
C LYS A 454 -48.64 -17.71 82.72
N ASP A 455 -47.57 -17.94 81.97
CA ASP A 455 -47.14 -19.10 81.17
C ASP A 455 -47.82 -20.46 81.48
N PRO A 456 -48.19 -21.22 80.43
CA PRO A 456 -47.66 -22.57 80.32
C PRO A 456 -47.16 -22.93 78.91
N SER A 457 -45.84 -23.10 78.81
CA SER A 457 -45.08 -24.16 78.14
C SER A 457 -45.93 -25.23 77.42
N THR A 458 -45.82 -25.27 76.09
CA THR A 458 -45.56 -26.49 75.31
C THR A 458 -44.86 -26.11 74.00
N ASP A 459 -43.63 -26.56 73.88
CA ASP A 459 -42.69 -26.38 72.78
C ASP A 459 -43.04 -27.29 71.59
N PRO A 460 -43.04 -26.76 70.36
CA PRO A 460 -42.44 -27.53 69.27
C PRO A 460 -41.45 -26.67 68.46
N LYS A 461 -40.17 -26.86 68.79
CA LYS A 461 -39.05 -27.14 67.88
C LYS A 461 -38.95 -26.26 66.64
N ASP A 462 -38.13 -25.22 66.75
CA ASP A 462 -37.45 -24.59 65.62
C ASP A 462 -35.95 -24.94 65.69
N PRO A 463 -35.31 -25.42 64.60
CA PRO A 463 -33.86 -25.36 64.48
C PRO A 463 -33.47 -24.03 63.84
N SER A 464 -33.09 -23.06 64.68
CA SER A 464 -32.23 -21.95 64.26
C SER A 464 -30.79 -22.22 64.70
N THR A 465 -29.88 -22.22 63.74
CA THR A 465 -28.46 -21.96 63.95
C THR A 465 -28.05 -20.81 63.05
N ASP A 466 -28.00 -19.62 63.63
CA ASP A 466 -26.95 -18.64 63.38
C ASP A 466 -25.95 -18.82 64.56
N PRO A 467 -24.64 -18.46 64.50
CA PRO A 467 -24.35 -17.02 64.46
C PRO A 467 -22.94 -16.55 64.02
N LYS A 468 -22.89 -15.22 63.85
CA LYS A 468 -21.89 -14.26 64.40
C LYS A 468 -20.57 -14.00 63.65
N ASP A 469 -20.50 -12.74 63.22
CA ASP A 469 -19.32 -11.87 63.34
C ASP A 469 -19.11 -11.46 64.82
N PRO A 470 -17.87 -11.32 65.32
CA PRO A 470 -17.44 -9.95 65.65
C PRO A 470 -15.94 -9.63 65.48
N SER A 471 -15.70 -8.35 65.18
CA SER A 471 -14.45 -7.57 65.27
C SER A 471 -13.73 -7.63 66.64
N THR A 472 -12.38 -7.65 66.64
CA THR A 472 -11.43 -6.65 67.24
C THR A 472 -9.97 -7.19 67.28
N ASP A 473 -9.00 -6.35 66.88
CA ASP A 473 -7.53 -6.42 67.14
C ASP A 473 -7.22 -6.03 68.63
N PRO A 474 -6.00 -6.04 69.24
CA PRO A 474 -4.64 -6.36 68.75
C PRO A 474 -3.67 -7.13 69.72
N LYS A 475 -2.54 -7.68 69.21
CA LYS A 475 -1.13 -7.60 69.75
C LYS A 475 -0.20 -8.74 69.27
N ASP A 476 0.98 -8.32 68.81
CA ASP A 476 2.26 -9.05 68.60
C ASP A 476 2.95 -9.37 69.96
N PRO A 477 3.88 -10.36 70.13
CA PRO A 477 5.25 -10.31 69.55
C PRO A 477 5.90 -11.66 69.10
N SER A 478 6.73 -11.59 68.03
CA SER A 478 8.11 -12.15 67.86
C SER A 478 8.34 -13.69 67.92
N THR A 479 9.15 -14.40 67.11
CA THR A 479 10.56 -14.20 66.66
C THR A 479 10.93 -15.13 65.47
N ASP A 480 11.53 -14.56 64.41
CA ASP A 480 12.78 -14.96 63.69
C ASP A 480 12.96 -16.34 62.99
N PRO A 481 13.95 -16.54 62.06
CA PRO A 481 14.23 -15.85 60.78
C PRO A 481 14.47 -16.82 59.58
N SER A 482 14.49 -16.28 58.35
CA SER A 482 15.59 -16.46 57.35
C SER A 482 15.22 -15.70 56.05
N THR A 483 15.86 -14.56 55.76
CA THR A 483 16.84 -14.33 54.66
C THR A 483 16.48 -14.99 53.31
N ASP A 484 16.36 -14.30 52.17
CA ASP A 484 17.35 -13.37 51.61
C ASP A 484 16.81 -12.60 50.38
N SER A 485 17.30 -11.36 50.21
CA SER A 485 17.60 -10.62 48.97
C SER A 485 16.54 -10.01 48.00
N LYS A 486 16.59 -8.66 48.01
CA LYS A 486 16.67 -7.67 46.90
C LYS A 486 15.45 -7.26 46.04
N ASN A 487 14.98 -6.04 46.36
CA ASN A 487 14.28 -4.98 45.59
C ASN A 487 14.92 -4.58 44.22
N PRO A 488 14.35 -3.65 43.39
CA PRO A 488 12.94 -3.21 43.15
C PRO A 488 12.67 -2.98 41.60
N PRO A 489 11.79 -2.06 41.15
CA PRO A 489 10.35 -2.21 40.92
C PRO A 489 9.98 -2.12 39.41
N ALA A 490 8.83 -2.69 39.00
CA ALA A 490 8.25 -2.38 37.70
C ALA A 490 6.74 -2.23 37.77
N GLN A 491 6.32 -1.08 37.25
CA GLN A 491 4.98 -0.56 37.07
C GLN A 491 4.22 -1.41 36.03
N GLU A 492 3.14 -2.08 36.42
CA GLU A 492 2.27 -2.81 35.48
C GLU A 492 0.92 -2.10 35.31
N ASN A 493 0.74 -1.53 34.12
CA ASN A 493 -0.56 -1.21 33.54
C ASN A 493 -1.14 -2.50 32.96
N VAL A 494 -2.14 -3.10 33.62
CA VAL A 494 -2.92 -4.19 33.03
C VAL A 494 -4.13 -3.60 32.31
N LYS A 495 -4.04 -3.49 30.97
CA LYS A 495 -5.21 -3.39 30.09
C LYS A 495 -5.84 -4.77 29.99
N THR A 496 -7.03 -4.93 30.55
CA THR A 496 -7.91 -6.08 30.30
C THR A 496 -8.46 -6.01 28.88
N SER A 497 -7.94 -6.88 28.02
CA SER A 497 -8.52 -7.20 26.71
C SER A 497 -9.81 -8.00 26.91
N VAL A 498 -10.93 -7.45 26.46
CA VAL A 498 -12.23 -8.12 26.45
C VAL A 498 -12.34 -8.93 25.17
N TRP A 499 -12.46 -10.24 25.32
CA TRP A 499 -12.68 -11.21 24.25
C TRP A 499 -14.10 -11.04 23.69
N LEU A 500 -14.23 -10.86 22.37
CA LEU A 500 -15.51 -10.84 21.65
C LEU A 500 -15.95 -12.29 21.31
N PRO A 501 -17.27 -12.57 21.25
CA PRO A 501 -17.77 -13.91 20.96
C PRO A 501 -17.55 -14.29 19.48
N LYS A 502 -17.18 -15.56 19.27
CA LYS A 502 -17.09 -16.19 17.95
C LYS A 502 -18.47 -16.25 17.29
N THR A 503 -18.64 -15.55 16.17
CA THR A 503 -19.74 -15.80 15.23
C THR A 503 -19.22 -16.66 14.08
N GLY A 504 -19.47 -17.97 14.19
CA GLY A 504 -19.33 -18.88 13.07
C GLY A 504 -20.50 -18.69 12.11
N GLY A 505 -20.26 -18.00 11.01
CA GLY A 505 -21.09 -18.04 9.81
C GLY A 505 -20.24 -18.62 8.68
N THR A 506 -20.65 -19.78 8.17
CA THR A 506 -20.04 -20.47 7.04
C THR A 506 -19.90 -19.55 5.82
N SER A 507 -18.73 -19.54 5.20
CA SER A 507 -18.45 -18.81 3.96
C SER A 507 -19.36 -19.33 2.84
N MET A 508 -20.32 -18.53 2.40
CA MET A 508 -20.87 -18.69 1.06
C MET A 508 -19.86 -18.13 0.08
N ASP A 509 -19.19 -19.02 -0.64
CA ASP A 509 -18.43 -18.71 -1.84
C ASP A 509 -19.32 -17.96 -2.84
N MET A 510 -19.23 -16.63 -2.86
CA MET A 510 -19.76 -15.84 -3.96
C MET A 510 -18.62 -15.57 -4.94
N ILE A 511 -18.56 -16.44 -5.94
CA ILE A 511 -17.75 -16.28 -7.14
C ILE A 511 -18.20 -14.98 -7.83
N SER A 512 -17.45 -13.90 -7.65
CA SER A 512 -17.61 -12.67 -8.43
C SER A 512 -16.73 -12.76 -9.68
N TYR A 513 -17.33 -13.27 -10.76
CA TYR A 513 -16.78 -13.12 -12.10
C TYR A 513 -17.04 -11.69 -12.59
N ILE A 514 -15.95 -10.97 -12.89
CA ILE A 514 -15.75 -10.10 -14.06
C ILE A 514 -16.87 -9.08 -14.36
N ALA A 515 -16.60 -7.80 -14.05
CA ALA A 515 -17.16 -6.68 -14.81
C ALA A 515 -16.14 -5.53 -14.85
N GLY A 516 -15.33 -5.50 -15.91
CA GLY A 516 -14.31 -4.48 -16.14
C GLY A 516 -13.86 -4.42 -17.60
N MET A 517 -14.78 -4.66 -18.55
CA MET A 517 -14.61 -4.34 -19.96
C MET A 517 -15.96 -3.87 -20.52
N LEU A 518 -16.06 -2.58 -20.85
CA LEU A 518 -16.60 -2.02 -22.10
C LEU A 518 -16.90 -0.54 -21.91
N LEU A 519 -16.09 0.33 -22.51
CA LEU A 519 -16.52 1.65 -22.98
C LEU A 519 -15.60 2.09 -24.12
N LEU A 520 -15.70 1.42 -25.28
CA LEU A 520 -15.27 1.99 -26.56
C LEU A 520 -16.15 1.45 -27.69
N ALA A 521 -16.55 2.40 -28.55
CA ALA A 521 -17.11 2.28 -29.91
C ALA A 521 -18.64 2.21 -30.08
N LEU A 522 -19.22 3.34 -30.52
CA LEU A 522 -20.06 3.56 -31.72
C LEU A 522 -20.78 4.91 -31.53
N GLY A 523 -20.82 5.90 -32.43
CA GLY A 523 -20.33 6.19 -33.80
C GLY A 523 -20.54 7.71 -33.96
N GLY A 524 -19.97 8.47 -34.90
CA GLY A 524 -19.70 8.20 -36.30
C GLY A 524 -20.36 9.33 -37.12
N PHE A 525 -19.53 10.12 -37.81
CA PHE A 525 -19.83 10.99 -38.97
C PHE A 525 -20.71 12.25 -38.79
N VAL A 526 -20.13 13.43 -39.04
CA VAL A 526 -20.23 14.23 -40.30
C VAL A 526 -19.57 15.57 -40.01
N LEU A 527 -18.56 15.98 -40.78
CA LEU A 527 -18.53 17.32 -41.38
C LEU A 527 -17.49 17.42 -42.49
N VAL A 528 -18.00 17.96 -43.59
CA VAL A 528 -17.47 17.99 -44.93
C VAL A 528 -16.41 19.08 -45.08
N ARG A 529 -15.39 18.72 -45.83
CA ARG A 529 -14.36 19.56 -46.44
C ARG A 529 -15.00 20.56 -47.40
N GLN A 530 -14.80 21.86 -47.18
CA GLN A 530 -14.90 22.84 -48.26
C GLN A 530 -13.61 23.67 -48.35
N ARG A 531 -12.96 23.53 -49.50
CA ARG A 531 -11.89 24.38 -50.02
C ARG A 531 -12.56 25.41 -50.95
N MET A 532 -12.23 26.68 -50.77
CA MET A 532 -12.27 27.84 -51.69
C MET A 532 -12.24 29.06 -50.75
N ARG A 533 -11.31 30.01 -50.79
CA ARG A 533 -10.52 30.59 -51.87
C ARG A 533 -9.26 31.21 -51.27
#